data_AF-A0AAV7JVD5-F1
#
_entry.id   AF-A0AAV7JVD5-F1
#
_cell.length_a   1.000
_cell.length_b   1.000
_cell.length_c   1.000
_cell.angle_alpha   90.00
_cell.angle_beta   90.00
_cell.angle_gamma   90.00
#
_symmetry.space_group_name_H-M   'P 1'
#
loop_
_entity.id
_entity.type
_entity.pdbx_description
1 polymer ?
#
loop_
_entity_poly.entity_id
_entity_poly.type
_entity_poly.pdbx_seq_one_letter_code
_entity_poly.pdbx_strand_id
1 'polypeptide(L)'
;MNKTKPKKARRECSFNIQWLTNPSNSGWLSKVNFNTARCTVCNVSFTVKYDGIKAITAHRNSEKHNVLIQSGIASCAMSSFFTAENSPEEDLIISAELTMIYHGVWSDASP
;
A
#
# COMPACT_ATOMS: atom_id res chain seq x y z
N MET A 1 9.56 -7.59 -56.27
CA MET A 1 10.02 -6.63 -55.23
C MET A 1 8.85 -6.29 -54.31
N ASN A 2 8.79 -6.87 -53.09
CA ASN A 2 7.71 -6.59 -52.14
C ASN A 2 7.97 -5.27 -51.41
N LYS A 3 7.21 -4.22 -51.73
CA LYS A 3 7.27 -2.94 -51.01
C LYS A 3 6.47 -3.06 -49.70
N THR A 4 7.15 -3.19 -48.56
CA THR A 4 6.51 -3.10 -47.24
C THR A 4 6.02 -1.68 -46.99
N LYS A 5 4.75 -1.53 -46.56
CA LYS A 5 4.14 -0.22 -46.26
C LYS A 5 4.90 0.51 -45.13
N PRO A 6 5.02 1.85 -45.17
CA PRO A 6 5.69 2.61 -44.13
C PRO A 6 4.97 2.45 -42.79
N LYS A 7 5.73 2.16 -41.72
CA LYS A 7 5.19 2.07 -40.35
C LYS A 7 4.69 3.44 -39.93
N LYS A 8 3.42 3.54 -39.52
CA LYS A 8 2.84 4.78 -38.98
C LYS A 8 3.62 5.22 -37.74
N ALA A 9 3.97 6.51 -37.67
CA ALA A 9 4.59 7.09 -36.48
C ALA A 9 3.65 6.92 -35.28
N ARG A 10 4.21 6.46 -34.15
CA ARG A 10 3.44 6.33 -32.90
C ARG A 10 3.23 7.72 -32.30
N ARG A 11 2.01 8.00 -31.83
CA ARG A 11 1.73 9.21 -31.06
C ARG A 11 2.52 9.17 -29.75
N GLU A 12 3.22 10.24 -29.44
CA GLU A 12 3.84 10.44 -28.13
C GLU A 12 2.87 11.20 -27.22
N CYS A 13 2.71 10.70 -26.00
CA CYS A 13 1.87 11.24 -24.94
C CYS A 13 2.78 11.68 -23.79
N SER A 14 2.41 12.76 -23.12
CA SER A 14 3.04 13.22 -21.89
C SER A 14 2.09 13.05 -20.71
N PHE A 15 2.66 13.05 -19.51
CA PHE A 15 1.95 12.97 -18.26
C PHE A 15 1.09 14.22 -18.08
N ASN A 16 -0.23 14.02 -17.97
CA ASN A 16 -1.17 15.10 -17.69
C ASN A 16 -1.45 15.17 -16.18
N ILE A 17 -1.23 16.34 -15.58
CA ILE A 17 -1.46 16.60 -14.16
C ILE A 17 -2.92 16.37 -13.77
N GLN A 18 -3.88 16.61 -14.67
CA GLN A 18 -5.31 16.35 -14.43
C GLN A 18 -5.60 14.88 -14.12
N TRP A 19 -4.71 13.95 -14.49
CA TRP A 19 -4.86 12.54 -14.12
C TRP A 19 -4.74 12.31 -12.61
N LEU A 20 -4.03 13.18 -11.89
CA LEU A 20 -3.92 13.14 -10.43
C LEU A 20 -5.20 13.63 -9.73
N THR A 21 -5.94 14.53 -10.39
CA THR A 21 -7.21 15.06 -9.87
C THR A 21 -8.35 14.04 -9.99
N ASN A 22 -8.20 13.02 -10.84
CA ASN A 22 -9.22 11.98 -10.96
C ASN A 22 -9.27 11.13 -9.68
N PRO A 23 -10.43 11.01 -9.00
CA PRO A 23 -10.56 10.22 -7.78
C PRO A 23 -10.16 8.75 -7.96
N SER A 24 -10.25 8.21 -9.17
CA SER A 24 -9.79 6.85 -9.49
C SER A 24 -8.28 6.63 -9.41
N ASN A 25 -7.51 7.70 -9.61
CA ASN A 25 -6.04 7.67 -9.65
C ASN A 25 -5.42 8.36 -8.44
N SER A 26 -6.22 9.18 -7.74
CA SER A 26 -5.82 9.86 -6.52
C SER A 26 -5.41 8.85 -5.44
N GLY A 27 -4.37 9.20 -4.68
CA GLY A 27 -3.85 8.39 -3.57
C GLY A 27 -2.75 7.40 -3.94
N TRP A 28 -2.72 6.86 -5.18
CA TRP A 28 -1.70 5.88 -5.58
C TRP A 28 -0.81 6.29 -6.76
N LEU A 29 -1.27 7.23 -7.60
CA LEU A 29 -0.53 7.69 -8.76
C LEU A 29 0.28 8.95 -8.44
N SER A 30 1.55 8.99 -8.88
CA SER A 30 2.42 10.16 -8.76
C SER A 30 3.18 10.41 -10.06
N LYS A 31 3.52 11.68 -10.32
CA LYS A 31 4.35 12.08 -11.47
C LYS A 31 5.83 11.91 -11.10
N VAL A 32 6.61 11.30 -11.98
CA VAL A 32 8.09 11.30 -11.88
C VAL A 32 8.68 12.27 -12.88
N ASN A 33 8.40 12.06 -14.17
CA ASN A 33 8.91 12.86 -15.28
C ASN A 33 7.80 13.19 -16.27
N PHE A 34 8.11 13.87 -17.38
CA PHE A 34 7.16 14.17 -18.43
C PHE A 34 6.50 12.93 -19.05
N ASN A 35 7.18 11.78 -19.10
CA ASN A 35 6.68 10.58 -19.75
C ASN A 35 6.59 9.38 -18.80
N THR A 36 6.75 9.61 -17.49
CA THR A 36 6.86 8.54 -16.49
C THR A 36 5.98 8.84 -15.29
N ALA A 37 5.17 7.86 -14.94
CA ALA A 37 4.36 7.84 -13.73
C ALA A 37 4.92 6.82 -12.73
N ARG A 38 4.61 6.99 -11.44
CA ARG A 38 4.92 6.03 -10.39
C ARG A 38 3.66 5.65 -9.64
N CYS A 39 3.50 4.36 -9.39
CA CYS A 39 2.51 3.82 -8.48
C CYS A 39 3.15 3.67 -7.10
N THR A 40 2.58 4.30 -6.07
CA THR A 40 3.06 4.21 -4.69
C THR A 40 2.70 2.86 -4.07
N VAL A 41 1.55 2.28 -4.42
CA VAL A 41 1.10 0.96 -3.95
C VAL A 41 2.00 -0.16 -4.47
N CYS A 42 2.26 -0.17 -5.78
CA CYS A 42 3.13 -1.16 -6.41
C CYS A 42 4.63 -0.86 -6.25
N ASN A 43 4.97 0.35 -5.82
CA ASN A 43 6.32 0.89 -5.76
C ASN A 43 7.10 0.80 -7.09
N VAL A 44 6.42 0.96 -8.23
CA VAL A 44 7.04 0.88 -9.57
C VAL A 44 6.77 2.12 -10.40
N SER A 45 7.73 2.44 -11.27
CA SER A 45 7.59 3.47 -12.30
C SER A 45 7.29 2.83 -13.65
N PHE A 46 6.39 3.46 -14.41
CA PHE A 46 6.00 2.99 -15.75
C PHE A 46 5.85 4.17 -16.72
N THR A 47 6.02 3.87 -18.01
CA THR A 47 5.96 4.89 -19.07
C THR A 47 4.52 5.16 -19.50
N VAL A 48 4.19 6.43 -19.68
CA VAL A 48 2.95 6.88 -20.32
C VAL A 48 3.21 7.38 -21.75
N LYS A 49 4.45 7.29 -22.24
CA LYS A 49 4.88 7.88 -23.52
C LYS A 49 4.04 7.44 -24.71
N TYR A 50 3.60 6.19 -24.74
CA TYR A 50 2.92 5.63 -25.93
C TYR A 50 1.42 5.48 -25.73
N ASP A 51 1.00 5.15 -24.51
CA ASP A 51 -0.39 4.78 -24.21
C ASP A 51 -1.14 5.85 -23.40
N GLY A 52 -0.42 6.85 -22.86
CA GLY A 52 -0.98 7.93 -22.07
C GLY A 52 -1.80 7.40 -20.89
N ILE A 53 -3.05 7.87 -20.77
CA ILE A 53 -3.99 7.44 -19.73
C ILE A 53 -4.27 5.93 -19.76
N LYS A 54 -4.18 5.27 -20.93
CA LYS A 54 -4.43 3.83 -21.03
C LYS A 54 -3.39 3.02 -20.26
N ALA A 55 -2.13 3.48 -20.18
CA ALA A 55 -1.11 2.84 -19.36
C ALA A 55 -1.49 2.87 -17.88
N ILE A 56 -2.05 3.98 -17.40
CA ILE A 56 -2.50 4.14 -16.00
C ILE A 56 -3.68 3.20 -15.73
N THR A 57 -4.68 3.19 -16.61
CA THR A 57 -5.86 2.30 -16.46
C THR A 57 -5.47 0.83 -16.51
N ALA A 58 -4.58 0.45 -17.44
CA ALA A 58 -4.07 -0.92 -17.52
C ALA A 58 -3.28 -1.32 -16.27
N HIS A 59 -2.45 -0.41 -15.74
CA HIS A 59 -1.72 -0.64 -14.50
C HIS A 59 -2.66 -0.81 -13.31
N ARG A 60 -3.67 0.08 -13.17
CA ARG A 60 -4.70 0.00 -12.13
C ARG A 60 -5.42 -1.35 -12.14
N ASN A 61 -5.75 -1.85 -13.33
CA ASN A 61 -6.47 -3.11 -13.50
C ASN A 61 -5.54 -4.34 -13.43
N SER A 62 -4.24 -4.15 -13.25
CA SER A 62 -3.32 -5.28 -13.16
C SER A 62 -3.54 -6.07 -11.87
N GLU A 63 -3.44 -7.40 -11.97
CA GLU A 63 -3.61 -8.30 -10.83
C GLU A 63 -2.67 -7.94 -9.68
N LYS A 64 -1.40 -7.67 -9.97
CA LYS A 64 -0.41 -7.25 -8.97
C LYS A 64 -0.87 -6.03 -8.17
N HIS A 65 -1.44 -5.03 -8.84
CA HIS A 65 -1.93 -3.83 -8.17
C HIS A 65 -3.10 -4.16 -7.24
N ASN A 66 -4.07 -4.94 -7.72
CA ASN A 66 -5.24 -5.33 -6.93
C ASN A 66 -4.87 -6.18 -5.71
N VAL A 67 -3.96 -7.14 -5.86
CA VAL A 67 -3.46 -7.97 -4.75
C VAL A 67 -2.78 -7.11 -3.68
N LEU A 68 -1.96 -6.14 -4.09
CA LEU A 68 -1.29 -5.24 -3.14
C LEU A 68 -2.26 -4.30 -2.40
N ILE A 69 -3.31 -3.81 -3.08
CA ILE A 69 -4.38 -3.04 -2.43
C ILE A 69 -5.06 -3.92 -1.37
N GLN A 70 -5.47 -5.14 -1.73
CA GLN A 70 -6.16 -6.06 -0.83
C GLN A 70 -5.28 -6.46 0.36
N SER A 71 -4.00 -6.76 0.11
CA SER A 71 -3.04 -7.06 1.17
C SER A 71 -2.82 -5.86 2.10
N GLY A 72 -2.71 -4.64 1.56
CA GLY A 72 -2.60 -3.43 2.38
C GLY A 72 -3.81 -3.22 3.29
N ILE A 73 -5.03 -3.48 2.81
CA ILE A 73 -6.27 -3.42 3.60
C ILE A 73 -6.24 -4.48 4.72
N ALA A 74 -5.87 -5.72 4.39
CA ALA A 74 -5.78 -6.80 5.36
C ALA A 74 -4.74 -6.50 6.46
N SER A 75 -3.56 -5.99 6.09
CA SER A 75 -2.52 -5.61 7.05
C SER A 75 -2.96 -4.47 7.97
N CYS A 76 -3.69 -3.48 7.44
CA CYS A 76 -4.26 -2.39 8.23
C CYS A 76 -5.28 -2.93 9.25
N ALA A 77 -6.16 -3.83 8.83
CA ALA A 77 -7.10 -4.50 9.72
C ALA A 77 -6.41 -5.39 10.76
N MET A 78 -5.27 -6.01 10.43
CA MET A 78 -4.49 -6.77 11.41
C MET A 78 -3.86 -5.87 12.47
N SER A 79 -3.36 -4.70 12.07
CA SER A 79 -2.70 -3.76 13.00
C SER A 79 -3.60 -3.29 14.14
N SER A 80 -4.93 -3.29 13.98
CA SER A 80 -5.86 -2.97 15.06
C SER A 80 -6.01 -4.07 16.12
N PHE A 81 -5.57 -5.30 15.85
CA PHE A 81 -5.62 -6.41 16.82
C PHE A 81 -4.34 -6.54 17.64
N PHE A 82 -3.24 -5.94 17.21
CA PHE A 82 -2.00 -5.92 17.98
C PHE A 82 -1.94 -4.62 18.76
N THR A 83 -1.95 -4.72 20.10
CA THR A 83 -1.74 -3.56 20.96
C THR A 83 -0.32 -3.04 20.76
N ALA A 84 -0.16 -1.71 20.69
CA ALA A 84 1.17 -1.11 20.64
C ALA A 84 1.93 -1.38 21.95
N GLU A 85 3.25 -1.54 21.88
CA GLU A 85 4.10 -1.65 23.07
C GLU A 85 3.91 -0.42 23.98
N ASN A 86 3.74 -0.63 25.29
CA ASN A 86 3.34 0.34 26.32
C ASN A 86 1.86 0.76 26.23
N SER A 87 0.98 -0.22 26.07
CA SER A 87 -0.46 0.03 26.17
C SER A 87 -0.93 0.01 27.64
N PRO A 88 -1.93 0.81 28.03
CA PRO A 88 -2.52 0.75 29.39
C PRO A 88 -3.00 -0.66 29.79
N GLU A 89 -3.33 -1.49 28.80
CA GLU A 89 -3.71 -2.88 28.98
C GLU A 89 -2.55 -3.75 29.50
N GLU A 90 -1.30 -3.45 29.12
CA GLU A 90 -0.11 -4.14 29.64
C GLU A 90 0.10 -3.84 31.13
N ASP A 91 -0.10 -2.59 31.55
CA ASP A 91 -0.01 -2.19 32.97
C ASP A 91 -1.04 -2.93 33.84
N LEU A 92 -2.25 -3.14 33.32
CA LEU A 92 -3.29 -3.91 34.00
C LEU A 92 -2.90 -5.38 34.16
N ILE A 93 -2.34 -6.00 33.11
CA ILE A 93 -1.86 -7.38 33.15
C ILE A 93 -0.72 -7.51 34.16
N ILE A 94 0.28 -6.63 34.11
CA ILE A 94 1.41 -6.62 35.05
C ILE A 94 0.90 -6.44 36.50
N SER A 95 -0.06 -5.55 36.73
CA SER A 95 -0.63 -5.35 38.06
C SER A 95 -1.36 -6.59 38.58
N ALA A 96 -2.08 -7.32 37.73
CA ALA A 96 -2.78 -8.55 38.08
C ALA A 96 -1.79 -9.69 38.38
N GLU A 97 -0.74 -9.82 37.58
CA GLU A 97 0.34 -10.80 37.78
C GLU A 97 1.10 -10.54 39.09
N LEU A 98 1.47 -9.28 39.37
CA LEU A 98 2.12 -8.89 40.62
C LEU A 98 1.23 -9.19 41.84
N THR A 99 -0.06 -8.92 41.72
CA THR A 99 -1.05 -9.19 42.78
C THR A 99 -1.17 -10.70 43.06
N MET A 100 -1.20 -11.52 42.01
CA MET A 100 -1.23 -12.99 42.13
C MET A 100 0.04 -13.54 42.81
N ILE A 101 1.21 -13.03 42.44
CA ILE A 101 2.50 -13.44 43.05
C ILE A 101 2.53 -13.04 44.53
N TYR A 102 2.12 -11.80 44.84
CA TYR A 102 2.09 -11.30 46.22
C TYR A 102 1.18 -12.15 47.13
N HIS A 103 -0.03 -12.48 46.67
CA HIS A 103 -0.95 -13.31 47.43
C HIS A 103 -0.54 -14.79 47.49
N GLY A 104 0.13 -15.31 46.45
CA GLY A 104 0.72 -16.66 46.47
C GLY A 104 1.81 -16.80 47.54
N VAL A 105 2.74 -15.84 47.60
CA VAL A 105 3.82 -15.81 48.60
C VAL A 105 3.30 -15.65 50.03
N TRP A 106 2.23 -14.86 50.24
CA TRP A 106 1.60 -14.75 51.56
C TRP A 106 0.91 -16.07 51.96
N SER A 107 0.26 -16.75 51.02
CA SER A 107 -0.46 -18.00 51.34
C SER A 107 0.48 -19.15 51.76
N ASP A 108 1.72 -19.17 51.26
CA ASP A 108 2.75 -20.15 51.64
C ASP A 108 3.54 -19.76 52.92
N ALA A 109 3.27 -18.56 53.47
CA ALA A 109 3.98 -18.01 54.64
C ALA A 109 3.12 -17.95 55.92
N SER A 110 1.97 -18.64 55.98
CA SER A 110 1.24 -18.86 57.23
C SER A 110 1.58 -20.24 57.83
N PRO A 111 1.97 -20.31 59.12
CA PRO A 111 2.26 -21.56 59.84
C PRO A 111 1.01 -22.42 60.12
#